data_AF-A0A0K1EFB0-F1
#
_entry.id   AF-A0A0K1EFB0-F1
#
_cell.length_a   1.000
_cell.length_b   1.000
_cell.length_c   1.000
_cell.angle_alpha   90.00
_cell.angle_beta   90.00
_cell.angle_gamma   90.00
#
_symmetry.space_group_name_H-M   'P 1'
#
loop_
_entity.id
_entity.type
_entity.pdbx_description
1 polymer ?
#
loop_
_entity_poly.entity_id
_entity_poly.type
_entity_poly.pdbx_seq_one_letter_code
_entity_poly.pdbx_strand_id
1 'polypeptide(L)'
;MGRAALERIREEGTTLPRSLAMRVAETMAWWTLENPLVFQPGDVVRRRSRLTAKEGDASDHPERVVREIVEARAKLLEQSGWPGRLPARLLPGRLMLLVPSFNLRDGAAWLASFEFYGEFDLPPCDLWVDLLPQVRIRIGDGDESAFLSWIPDEFIHLAQEGIDVNGDGSIDWVEALSPQIHEELRGYTQSRDIDSVQPNLFSTGWAARVSRRLPDDRR
;
A
#
# COMPACT_ATOMS: atom_id res chain seq x y z
N MET A 1 4.79 1.88 21.32
CA MET A 1 5.15 0.58 20.76
C MET A 1 6.49 0.73 20.06
N GLY A 2 7.56 0.45 20.80
CA GLY A 2 8.88 1.02 20.52
C GLY A 2 9.95 -0.04 20.60
N ARG A 3 10.91 0.01 19.67
CA ARG A 3 12.17 -0.76 19.57
C ARG A 3 12.06 -2.29 19.65
N ALA A 4 11.36 -2.87 20.62
CA ALA A 4 11.25 -4.29 20.90
C ALA A 4 10.62 -5.13 19.76
N ALA A 5 9.65 -4.59 19.02
CA ALA A 5 9.06 -5.30 17.87
C ALA A 5 10.06 -5.41 16.70
N LEU A 6 10.87 -4.36 16.48
CA LEU A 6 11.95 -4.36 15.49
C LEU A 6 13.19 -5.16 15.96
N GLU A 7 13.42 -5.25 17.27
CA GLU A 7 14.51 -6.06 17.84
C GLU A 7 14.20 -7.56 17.81
N ARG A 8 12.95 -8.00 18.03
CA ARG A 8 12.56 -9.42 17.85
C ARG A 8 12.76 -9.92 16.43
N ILE A 9 12.47 -9.06 15.44
CA ILE A 9 12.75 -9.33 14.02
C ILE A 9 14.25 -9.52 13.74
N ARG A 10 15.13 -8.97 14.58
CA ARG A 10 16.57 -9.03 14.43
C ARG A 10 17.20 -10.32 15.00
N GLU A 11 16.51 -11.00 15.92
CA GLU A 11 17.06 -12.15 16.66
C GLU A 11 16.82 -13.51 15.97
N GLU A 12 15.86 -13.64 15.06
CA GLU A 12 15.44 -14.96 14.51
C GLU A 12 16.26 -15.49 13.32
N GLY A 13 17.35 -14.83 12.89
CA GLY A 13 18.27 -15.37 11.88
C GLY A 13 17.65 -15.68 10.50
N THR A 14 16.39 -15.26 10.28
CA THR A 14 15.70 -15.27 9.00
C THR A 14 16.27 -14.17 8.12
N THR A 15 16.24 -14.36 6.80
CA THR A 15 16.53 -13.30 5.82
C THR A 15 15.82 -12.03 6.28
N LEU A 16 16.59 -10.99 6.61
CA LEU A 16 16.05 -9.75 7.19
C LEU A 16 14.76 -9.37 6.47
N PRO A 17 13.62 -9.24 7.17
CA PRO A 17 12.38 -8.90 6.49
C PRO A 17 12.58 -7.60 5.73
N ARG A 18 12.08 -7.58 4.49
CA ARG A 18 12.17 -6.40 3.63
C ARG A 18 11.67 -5.20 4.42
N SER A 19 12.47 -4.13 4.45
CA SER A 19 12.10 -2.93 5.18
C SER A 19 10.79 -2.36 4.63
N LEU A 20 10.01 -1.72 5.49
CA LEU A 20 8.74 -1.10 5.12
C LEU A 20 8.90 -0.13 3.95
N ALA A 21 9.99 0.64 3.94
CA ALA A 21 10.35 1.53 2.84
C ALA A 21 10.49 0.78 1.49
N MET A 22 11.09 -0.42 1.48
CA MET A 22 11.21 -1.22 0.27
C MET A 22 9.84 -1.68 -0.22
N ARG A 23 8.95 -2.11 0.69
CA ARG A 23 7.58 -2.50 0.31
C ARG A 23 6.78 -1.33 -0.27
N VAL A 24 6.92 -0.13 0.29
CA VAL A 24 6.33 1.09 -0.30
C VAL A 24 6.85 1.32 -1.73
N ALA A 25 8.16 1.20 -1.95
CA ALA A 25 8.73 1.35 -3.28
C ALA A 25 8.30 0.26 -4.26
N GLU A 26 8.11 -0.98 -3.80
CA GLU A 26 7.53 -2.06 -4.59
C GLU A 26 6.10 -1.74 -5.00
N THR A 27 5.26 -1.26 -4.08
CA THR A 27 3.90 -0.79 -4.39
C THR A 27 3.91 0.29 -5.47
N MET A 28 4.78 1.29 -5.35
CA MET A 28 4.92 2.38 -6.34
C MET A 28 5.46 1.89 -7.69
N ALA A 29 6.45 1.00 -7.68
CA ALA A 29 7.00 0.41 -8.91
C ALA A 29 5.94 -0.43 -9.63
N TRP A 30 5.17 -1.20 -8.88
CA TRP A 30 4.05 -1.98 -9.38
C TRP A 30 2.96 -1.10 -9.98
N TRP A 31 2.57 -0.05 -9.26
CA TRP A 31 1.64 0.97 -9.74
C TRP A 31 2.05 1.54 -11.10
N THR A 32 3.30 1.98 -11.21
CA THR A 32 3.84 2.52 -12.48
C THR A 32 3.82 1.49 -13.60
N LEU A 33 4.13 0.24 -13.27
CA LEU A 33 4.28 -0.81 -14.25
C LEU A 33 2.93 -1.23 -14.85
N GLU A 34 1.93 -1.46 -14.01
CA GLU A 34 0.65 -2.03 -14.42
C GLU A 34 -0.44 -0.99 -14.66
N ASN A 35 -0.31 0.20 -14.06
CA ASN A 35 -1.37 1.19 -13.93
C ASN A 35 -2.71 0.51 -13.54
N PRO A 36 -2.77 -0.11 -12.36
CA PRO A 36 -3.75 -1.15 -12.06
C PRO A 36 -5.18 -0.64 -11.89
N LEU A 37 -5.38 0.67 -11.77
CA LEU A 37 -6.71 1.29 -11.67
C LEU A 37 -6.93 2.26 -12.84
N VAL A 38 -8.15 2.27 -13.36
CA VAL A 38 -8.56 3.16 -14.44
C VAL A 38 -9.93 3.71 -14.14
N PHE A 39 -10.08 5.04 -14.22
CA PHE A 39 -11.38 5.71 -14.17
C PHE A 39 -12.26 5.26 -15.33
N GLN A 40 -13.47 4.80 -15.03
CA GLN A 40 -14.54 4.59 -16.01
C GLN A 40 -15.44 5.85 -16.07
N PRO A 41 -16.31 5.99 -17.09
CA PRO A 41 -17.33 7.03 -17.08
C PRO A 41 -18.15 6.99 -15.77
N GLY A 42 -18.35 8.15 -15.15
CA GLY A 42 -19.01 8.25 -13.84
C GLY A 42 -18.08 8.01 -12.65
N ASP A 43 -16.76 8.16 -12.85
CA ASP A 43 -15.71 8.10 -11.82
C ASP A 43 -15.56 6.75 -11.10
N VAL A 44 -16.24 5.71 -11.57
CA VAL A 44 -16.11 4.34 -11.06
C VAL A 44 -14.69 3.82 -11.30
N VAL A 45 -14.05 3.34 -10.24
CA VAL A 45 -12.69 2.82 -10.29
C VAL A 45 -12.70 1.36 -10.74
N ARG A 46 -12.13 1.07 -11.91
CA ARG A 46 -11.98 -0.31 -12.38
C ARG A 46 -10.56 -0.82 -12.22
N ARG A 47 -10.45 -1.98 -11.56
CA ARG A 47 -9.20 -2.72 -11.39
C ARG A 47 -8.83 -3.55 -12.62
N ARG A 48 -7.55 -3.53 -13.01
CA ARG A 48 -6.97 -4.25 -14.16
C ARG A 48 -5.73 -5.08 -13.80
N SER A 49 -5.46 -5.23 -12.52
CA SER A 49 -4.25 -5.85 -12.02
C SER A 49 -4.25 -7.38 -12.12
N ARG A 50 -3.03 -7.93 -12.22
CA ARG A 50 -2.73 -9.35 -12.10
C ARG A 50 -2.72 -9.85 -10.65
N LEU A 51 -2.56 -8.97 -9.67
CA LEU A 51 -2.71 -9.34 -8.26
C LEU A 51 -4.19 -9.58 -7.99
N THR A 52 -4.55 -10.48 -7.09
CA THR A 52 -5.96 -10.68 -6.69
C THR A 52 -6.01 -11.07 -5.23
N ALA A 53 -6.87 -10.41 -4.47
CA ALA A 53 -7.26 -10.79 -3.12
C ALA A 53 -8.78 -10.87 -3.07
N LYS A 54 -9.32 -11.85 -2.33
CA LYS A 54 -10.73 -11.84 -1.96
C LYS A 54 -10.87 -11.02 -0.68
N GLU A 55 -11.77 -10.05 -0.67
CA GLU A 55 -11.91 -9.15 0.48
C GLU A 55 -12.35 -9.87 1.75
N GLY A 56 -13.28 -10.83 1.66
CA GLY A 56 -13.65 -11.67 2.80
C GLY A 56 -12.44 -12.39 3.41
N ASP A 57 -11.62 -13.04 2.57
CA ASP A 57 -10.40 -13.72 3.04
C ASP A 57 -9.40 -12.72 3.66
N ALA A 58 -9.28 -11.51 3.10
CA ALA A 58 -8.41 -10.48 3.64
C ALA A 58 -8.93 -9.92 4.96
N SER A 59 -10.25 -9.88 5.15
CA SER A 59 -10.90 -9.47 6.38
C SER A 59 -10.71 -10.52 7.50
N ASP A 60 -10.87 -11.81 7.16
CA ASP A 60 -10.80 -12.91 8.13
C ASP A 60 -9.35 -13.34 8.44
N HIS A 61 -8.47 -13.25 7.44
CA HIS A 61 -7.08 -13.71 7.50
C HIS A 61 -6.10 -12.67 6.92
N PRO A 62 -6.07 -11.45 7.45
CA PRO A 62 -5.33 -10.33 6.86
C PRO A 62 -3.83 -10.62 6.71
N GLU A 63 -3.22 -11.26 7.71
CA GLU A 63 -1.80 -11.61 7.69
C GLU A 63 -1.43 -12.44 6.47
N ARG A 64 -2.25 -13.45 6.17
CA ARG A 64 -1.96 -14.42 5.13
C ARG A 64 -2.10 -13.75 3.77
N VAL A 65 -3.21 -13.06 3.56
CA VAL A 65 -3.54 -12.47 2.27
C VAL A 65 -2.60 -11.31 1.95
N VAL A 66 -2.27 -10.45 2.92
CA VAL A 66 -1.30 -9.36 2.70
C VAL A 66 0.09 -9.93 2.37
N ARG A 67 0.55 -10.96 3.10
CA ARG A 67 1.82 -11.64 2.77
C ARG A 67 1.81 -12.18 1.34
N GLU A 68 0.76 -12.91 0.96
CA GLU A 68 0.61 -13.46 -0.39
C GLU A 68 0.67 -12.37 -1.47
N ILE A 69 -0.02 -11.24 -1.26
CA ILE A 69 -0.01 -10.09 -2.18
C ILE A 69 1.38 -9.45 -2.29
N VAL A 70 2.05 -9.21 -1.17
CA VAL A 70 3.39 -8.61 -1.15
C VAL A 70 4.41 -9.53 -1.82
N GLU A 71 4.38 -10.83 -1.54
CA GLU A 71 5.26 -11.82 -2.15
C GLU A 71 5.01 -11.95 -3.66
N ALA A 72 3.74 -12.01 -4.07
CA ALA A 72 3.36 -12.06 -5.48
C ALA A 72 3.84 -10.80 -6.22
N ARG A 73 3.66 -9.61 -5.64
CA ARG A 73 4.14 -8.35 -6.20
C ARG A 73 5.65 -8.35 -6.37
N ALA A 74 6.40 -8.72 -5.32
CA ALA A 74 7.85 -8.79 -5.35
C ALA A 74 8.35 -9.71 -6.48
N LYS A 75 7.73 -10.88 -6.65
CA LYS A 75 8.05 -11.84 -7.70
C LYS A 75 7.75 -11.29 -9.10
N LEU A 76 6.60 -10.65 -9.29
CA LEU A 76 6.22 -10.06 -10.58
C LEU A 76 7.16 -8.89 -10.96
N LEU A 77 7.56 -8.08 -9.98
CA LEU A 77 8.55 -7.03 -10.17
C LEU A 77 9.92 -7.60 -10.56
N GLU A 78 10.38 -8.65 -9.87
CA GLU A 78 11.63 -9.34 -10.23
C GLU A 78 11.59 -9.87 -11.68
N GLN A 79 10.51 -10.53 -12.07
CA GLN A 79 10.30 -11.04 -13.44
C GLN A 79 10.26 -9.92 -14.49
N SER A 80 9.78 -8.73 -14.12
CA SER A 80 9.80 -7.55 -14.98
C SER A 80 11.19 -6.90 -15.12
N GLY A 81 12.19 -7.40 -14.40
CA GLY A 81 13.53 -6.82 -14.34
C GLY A 81 13.60 -5.54 -13.51
N TRP A 82 12.67 -5.35 -12.56
CA TRP A 82 12.78 -4.27 -11.58
C TRP A 82 14.05 -4.48 -10.75
N PRO A 83 14.92 -3.46 -10.59
CA PRO A 83 16.24 -3.65 -10.00
C PRO A 83 16.25 -3.86 -8.49
N GLY A 84 15.10 -3.89 -7.81
CA GLY A 84 15.04 -4.06 -6.35
C GLY A 84 15.56 -2.85 -5.58
N ARG A 85 15.45 -1.64 -6.14
CA ARG A 85 16.02 -0.42 -5.55
C ARG A 85 14.92 0.58 -5.22
N LEU A 86 15.08 1.23 -4.08
CA LEU A 86 14.30 2.41 -3.71
C LEU A 86 14.51 3.50 -4.76
N PRO A 87 13.44 4.10 -5.31
CA PRO A 87 13.59 5.20 -6.25
C PRO A 87 14.18 6.44 -5.55
N ALA A 88 14.93 7.25 -6.28
CA ALA A 88 15.51 8.49 -5.77
C ALA A 88 14.44 9.50 -5.31
N ARG A 89 13.24 9.42 -5.91
CA ARG A 89 12.07 10.18 -5.52
C ARG A 89 10.88 9.23 -5.47
N LEU A 90 10.16 9.22 -4.36
CA LEU A 90 8.89 8.51 -4.24
C LEU A 90 7.85 9.14 -5.17
N LEU A 91 6.93 8.33 -5.67
CA LEU A 91 5.79 8.84 -6.44
C LEU A 91 4.88 9.68 -5.53
N PRO A 92 4.23 10.74 -6.06
CA PRO A 92 3.21 11.48 -5.33
C PRO A 92 2.11 10.55 -4.80
N GLY A 93 1.69 10.76 -3.57
CA GLY A 93 0.66 9.98 -2.91
C GLY A 93 0.71 10.10 -1.39
N ARG A 94 -0.18 9.40 -0.71
CA ARG A 94 -0.30 9.42 0.76
C ARG A 94 -0.42 8.02 1.32
N LEU A 95 0.01 7.82 2.55
CA LEU A 95 -0.13 6.54 3.24
C LEU A 95 -1.39 6.57 4.11
N MET A 96 -2.13 5.49 4.09
CA MET A 96 -3.41 5.31 4.77
C MET A 96 -3.37 4.05 5.63
N LEU A 97 -4.03 4.11 6.78
CA LEU A 97 -4.28 2.95 7.64
C LEU A 97 -5.75 2.55 7.58
N LEU A 98 -6.00 1.24 7.62
CA LEU A 98 -7.28 0.67 7.97
C LEU A 98 -7.07 -0.26 9.17
N VAL A 99 -7.87 -0.11 10.21
CA VAL A 99 -7.84 -0.93 11.43
C VAL A 99 -9.07 -1.83 11.45
N PRO A 100 -8.93 -3.13 11.10
CA PRO A 100 -10.09 -4.01 10.90
C PRO A 100 -10.95 -4.23 12.15
N SER A 101 -10.38 -4.07 13.35
CA SER A 101 -11.10 -4.26 14.62
C SER A 101 -12.14 -3.18 14.89
N PHE A 102 -12.06 -2.01 14.24
CA PHE A 102 -13.05 -0.92 14.37
C PHE A 102 -14.05 -0.86 13.22
N ASN A 103 -13.84 -1.64 12.16
CA ASN A 103 -14.59 -1.54 10.91
C ASN A 103 -15.99 -2.16 11.04
N LEU A 104 -17.03 -1.33 10.86
CA LEU A 104 -18.44 -1.73 10.93
C LEU A 104 -18.96 -2.43 9.66
N ARG A 105 -18.25 -2.31 8.53
CA ARG A 105 -18.60 -2.91 7.22
C ARG A 105 -20.01 -2.52 6.76
N ASP A 106 -20.36 -1.25 6.93
CA ASP A 106 -21.68 -0.73 6.59
C ASP A 106 -21.81 -0.35 5.09
N GLY A 107 -20.70 -0.41 4.35
CA GLY A 107 -20.63 -0.08 2.92
C GLY A 107 -20.70 1.41 2.61
N ALA A 108 -20.65 2.29 3.61
CA ALA A 108 -20.72 3.74 3.41
C ALA A 108 -19.51 4.24 2.61
N ALA A 109 -18.29 3.81 2.97
CA ALA A 109 -17.09 4.22 2.26
C ALA A 109 -17.03 3.67 0.83
N TRP A 110 -17.53 2.45 0.59
CA TRP A 110 -17.66 1.87 -0.76
C TRP A 110 -18.49 2.76 -1.70
N LEU A 111 -19.69 3.15 -1.26
CA LEU A 111 -20.60 3.98 -2.05
C LEU A 111 -20.09 5.41 -2.22
N ALA A 112 -19.58 6.03 -1.15
CA ALA A 112 -19.11 7.41 -1.19
C ALA A 112 -17.87 7.60 -2.05
N SER A 113 -17.01 6.58 -2.14
CA SER A 113 -15.73 6.63 -2.86
C SER A 113 -15.78 6.11 -4.30
N PHE A 114 -16.98 5.99 -4.88
CA PHE A 114 -17.18 5.47 -6.25
C PHE A 114 -16.51 4.10 -6.48
N GLU A 115 -16.71 3.19 -5.52
CA GLU A 115 -16.14 1.83 -5.53
C GLU A 115 -14.60 1.79 -5.43
N PHE A 116 -13.96 2.87 -4.96
CA PHE A 116 -12.52 2.83 -4.66
C PHE A 116 -12.23 1.87 -3.50
N TYR A 117 -12.95 2.00 -2.39
CA TYR A 117 -12.96 1.00 -1.33
C TYR A 117 -13.79 -0.22 -1.75
N GLY A 118 -13.54 -1.36 -1.10
CA GLY A 118 -14.38 -2.55 -1.19
C GLY A 118 -15.54 -2.56 -0.20
N GLU A 119 -16.31 -3.66 -0.19
CA GLU A 119 -17.42 -3.87 0.76
C GLU A 119 -16.94 -3.92 2.22
N PHE A 120 -15.67 -4.32 2.42
CA PHE A 120 -15.02 -4.40 3.72
C PHE A 120 -14.14 -3.16 4.00
N ASP A 121 -14.40 -2.04 3.33
CA ASP A 121 -13.61 -0.79 3.44
C ASP A 121 -12.12 -0.95 3.11
N LEU A 122 -11.75 -2.06 2.46
CA LEU A 122 -10.40 -2.32 2.02
C LEU A 122 -10.11 -1.50 0.76
N PRO A 123 -9.00 -0.74 0.67
CA PRO A 123 -8.60 -0.16 -0.61
C PRO A 123 -8.19 -1.29 -1.57
N PRO A 124 -8.01 -1.00 -2.88
CA PRO A 124 -7.63 -2.01 -3.84
C PRO A 124 -6.31 -2.69 -3.43
N CYS A 125 -6.25 -4.03 -3.47
CA CYS A 125 -5.10 -4.78 -2.94
C CYS A 125 -3.75 -4.51 -3.64
N ASP A 126 -3.75 -3.86 -4.80
CA ASP A 126 -2.55 -3.34 -5.44
C ASP A 126 -1.83 -2.28 -4.61
N LEU A 127 -2.58 -1.57 -3.77
CA LEU A 127 -2.11 -0.46 -2.96
C LEU A 127 -1.61 -0.90 -1.58
N TRP A 128 -1.88 -2.15 -1.18
CA TRP A 128 -1.48 -2.67 0.14
C TRP A 128 0.04 -2.76 0.23
N VAL A 129 0.62 -2.12 1.23
CA VAL A 129 2.07 -2.10 1.49
C VAL A 129 2.43 -3.21 2.47
N ASP A 130 1.70 -3.31 3.58
CA ASP A 130 1.97 -4.27 4.65
C ASP A 130 0.76 -4.42 5.59
N LEU A 131 0.82 -5.41 6.48
CA LEU A 131 -0.02 -5.51 7.66
C LEU A 131 0.87 -5.26 8.88
N LEU A 132 0.62 -4.15 9.58
CA LEU A 132 1.34 -3.80 10.79
C LEU A 132 0.64 -4.51 11.96
N PRO A 133 1.27 -5.51 12.60
CA PRO A 133 0.58 -6.37 13.58
C PRO A 133 0.25 -5.64 14.89
N GLN A 134 1.00 -4.58 15.16
CA GLN A 134 0.86 -3.75 16.33
C GLN A 134 1.11 -2.33 15.81
N VAL A 135 0.11 -1.46 15.92
CA VAL A 135 0.18 -0.02 15.72
C VAL A 135 -0.57 0.65 16.85
N ARG A 136 0.05 1.65 17.46
CA ARG A 136 -0.69 2.54 18.37
C ARG A 136 -1.49 3.52 17.53
N ILE A 137 -2.80 3.42 17.61
CA ILE A 137 -3.73 4.31 16.94
C ILE A 137 -4.32 5.31 17.93
N ARG A 138 -4.86 6.43 17.44
CA ARG A 138 -5.47 7.46 18.30
C ARG A 138 -6.83 7.06 18.87
N ILE A 139 -7.49 6.08 18.26
CA ILE A 139 -8.84 5.65 18.61
C ILE A 139 -8.75 4.34 19.38
N GLY A 140 -9.29 4.30 20.59
CA GLY A 140 -9.25 3.12 21.46
C GLY A 140 -8.03 3.04 22.39
N ASP A 141 -8.08 2.07 23.30
CA ASP A 141 -7.04 1.81 24.30
C ASP A 141 -6.23 0.58 23.90
N GLY A 142 -5.13 0.77 23.17
CA GLY A 142 -4.23 -0.34 22.88
C GLY A 142 -3.41 -0.24 21.61
N ASP A 143 -2.84 -1.38 21.29
CA ASP A 143 -1.97 -1.63 20.16
C ASP A 143 -2.74 -2.56 19.21
N GLU A 144 -2.98 -2.11 17.97
CA GLU A 144 -3.92 -2.75 17.04
C GLU A 144 -3.23 -3.25 15.77
N SER A 145 -3.79 -4.25 15.10
CA SER A 145 -3.34 -4.61 13.76
C SER A 145 -3.94 -3.66 12.71
N ALA A 146 -3.13 -3.15 11.79
CA ALA A 146 -3.58 -2.21 10.76
C ALA A 146 -3.01 -2.53 9.38
N PHE A 147 -3.87 -2.47 8.35
CA PHE A 147 -3.44 -2.45 6.97
C PHE A 147 -2.76 -1.12 6.68
N LEU A 148 -1.57 -1.16 6.08
CA LEU A 148 -0.93 0.02 5.53
C LEU A 148 -1.08 -0.01 4.00
N SER A 149 -1.60 1.07 3.43
CA SER A 149 -1.72 1.24 1.98
C SER A 149 -1.09 2.54 1.51
N TRP A 150 -0.58 2.55 0.28
CA TRP A 150 -0.13 3.76 -0.40
C TRP A 150 -1.15 4.15 -1.47
N ILE A 151 -1.76 5.32 -1.31
CA ILE A 151 -2.77 5.87 -2.21
C ILE A 151 -2.09 6.84 -3.17
N PRO A 152 -2.09 6.56 -4.49
CA PRO A 152 -1.58 7.50 -5.49
C PRO A 152 -2.33 8.83 -5.45
N ASP A 153 -1.65 9.92 -5.77
CA ASP A 153 -2.18 11.29 -5.69
C ASP A 153 -3.50 11.46 -6.43
N GLU A 154 -3.62 10.83 -7.60
CA GLU A 154 -4.81 10.85 -8.44
C GLU A 154 -6.04 10.17 -7.80
N PHE A 155 -5.90 9.32 -6.78
CA PHE A 155 -6.99 8.65 -6.07
C PHE A 155 -7.23 9.19 -4.65
N ILE A 156 -6.46 10.20 -4.20
CA ILE A 156 -6.60 10.76 -2.85
C ILE A 156 -8.02 11.30 -2.60
N HIS A 157 -8.64 11.94 -3.58
CA HIS A 157 -9.97 12.51 -3.42
C HIS A 157 -11.03 11.42 -3.16
N LEU A 158 -11.02 10.31 -3.91
CA LEU A 158 -11.92 9.17 -3.68
C LEU A 158 -11.67 8.51 -2.31
N ALA A 159 -10.40 8.34 -1.95
CA ALA A 159 -10.04 7.83 -0.63
C ALA A 159 -10.56 8.76 0.48
N GLN A 160 -10.41 10.08 0.30
CA GLN A 160 -10.91 11.07 1.26
C GLN A 160 -12.44 11.02 1.39
N GLU A 161 -13.19 10.87 0.29
CA GLU A 161 -14.65 10.76 0.34
C GLU A 161 -15.10 9.54 1.18
N GLY A 162 -14.41 8.41 1.07
CA GLY A 162 -14.68 7.26 1.93
C GLY A 162 -14.28 7.48 3.39
N ILE A 163 -13.16 8.14 3.66
CA ILE A 163 -12.74 8.52 5.02
C ILE A 163 -13.75 9.47 5.67
N ASP A 164 -14.26 10.46 4.92
CA ASP A 164 -15.17 11.49 5.43
C ASP A 164 -16.53 10.90 5.89
N VAL A 165 -16.93 9.75 5.35
CA VAL A 165 -18.15 9.04 5.76
C VAL A 165 -17.89 7.87 6.72
N ASN A 166 -16.63 7.53 6.99
CA ASN A 166 -16.25 6.44 7.89
C ASN A 166 -16.45 6.87 9.37
N GLY A 167 -17.68 6.71 9.85
CA GLY A 167 -18.08 7.18 11.18
C GLY A 167 -17.43 6.43 12.37
N ASP A 168 -16.87 5.25 12.13
CA ASP A 168 -16.17 4.46 13.15
C ASP A 168 -14.68 4.81 13.31
N GLY A 169 -14.12 5.58 12.38
CA GLY A 169 -12.71 5.99 12.37
C GLY A 169 -11.73 4.85 12.12
N SER A 170 -12.18 3.73 11.58
CA SER A 170 -11.33 2.59 11.25
C SER A 170 -10.39 2.88 10.09
N ILE A 171 -10.69 3.86 9.22
CA ILE A 171 -9.83 4.27 8.11
C ILE A 171 -9.43 5.74 8.27
N ASP A 172 -8.14 6.04 8.18
CA ASP A 172 -7.66 7.43 8.06
C ASP A 172 -6.23 7.46 7.51
N TRP A 173 -5.74 8.66 7.20
CA TRP A 173 -4.34 8.89 6.86
C TRP A 173 -3.42 8.55 8.03
N VAL A 174 -2.21 8.06 7.72
CA VAL A 174 -1.24 7.65 8.76
C VAL A 174 -0.95 8.79 9.75
N GLU A 175 -0.77 10.03 9.27
CA GLU A 175 -0.53 11.21 10.12
C GLU A 175 -1.66 11.51 11.10
N ALA A 176 -2.89 11.13 10.77
CA ALA A 176 -4.06 11.34 11.59
C ALA A 176 -4.25 10.16 12.57
N LEU A 177 -4.17 8.92 12.08
CA LEU A 177 -4.44 7.74 12.90
C LEU A 177 -3.25 7.34 13.80
N SER A 178 -2.02 7.45 13.30
CA SER A 178 -0.80 7.06 14.02
C SER A 178 0.39 7.99 13.71
N PRO A 179 0.50 9.13 14.41
CA PRO A 179 1.61 10.09 14.22
C PRO A 179 2.99 9.48 14.44
N GLN A 180 3.10 8.46 15.31
CA GLN A 180 4.35 7.75 15.55
C GLN A 180 4.83 7.06 14.26
N ILE A 181 3.96 6.27 13.64
CA ILE A 181 4.27 5.58 12.37
C ILE A 181 4.54 6.59 11.27
N HIS A 182 3.80 7.70 11.21
CA HIS A 182 4.05 8.77 10.24
C HIS A 182 5.48 9.32 10.36
N GLU A 183 5.96 9.59 11.57
CA GLU A 183 7.30 10.13 11.79
C GLU A 183 8.39 9.11 11.46
N GLU A 184 8.19 7.84 11.81
CA GLU A 184 9.09 6.74 11.44
C GLU A 184 9.21 6.62 9.91
N LEU A 185 8.07 6.67 9.19
CA LEU A 185 8.01 6.63 7.74
C LEU A 185 8.67 7.86 7.10
N ARG A 186 8.42 9.05 7.63
CA ARG A 186 9.01 10.30 7.17
C ARG A 186 10.54 10.25 7.25
N GLY A 187 11.09 9.71 8.34
CA GLY A 187 12.53 9.52 8.51
C GLY A 187 13.17 8.72 7.36
N TYR A 188 12.51 7.68 6.85
CA TYR A 188 13.00 6.93 5.70
C TYR A 188 13.01 7.71 4.39
N THR A 189 12.04 8.61 4.22
CA THR A 189 11.94 9.45 3.02
C THR A 189 12.95 10.59 3.01
N GLN A 190 13.31 11.14 4.18
CA GLN A 190 14.20 12.29 4.33
C GLN A 190 15.66 11.92 4.55
N SER A 191 15.96 10.81 5.24
CA SER A 191 17.33 10.39 5.61
C SER A 191 18.22 9.97 4.43
N ARG A 192 17.74 10.09 3.19
CA ARG A 192 18.54 9.80 1.99
C ARG A 192 18.87 11.09 1.26
N ASP A 193 19.90 11.78 1.76
CA ASP A 193 20.65 12.79 1.02
C ASP A 193 21.22 12.16 -0.27
N ILE A 194 20.41 12.30 -1.33
CA ILE A 194 20.59 12.71 -2.73
C ILE A 194 22.01 12.74 -3.36
N ASP A 195 23.13 12.55 -2.64
CA ASP A 195 24.48 12.73 -3.21
C ASP A 195 25.01 11.55 -4.04
N SER A 196 24.19 10.51 -4.26
CA SER A 196 24.51 9.39 -5.18
C SER A 196 23.39 9.09 -6.19
N VAL A 197 22.55 10.09 -6.51
CA VAL A 197 21.38 9.94 -7.38
C VAL A 197 21.79 9.62 -8.82
N GLN A 198 21.58 8.37 -9.21
CA GLN A 198 21.46 7.97 -10.61
C GLN A 198 20.16 8.54 -11.20
N PRO A 199 20.13 8.86 -12.51
CA PRO A 199 18.96 9.43 -13.16
C PRO A 199 17.70 8.59 -12.91
N ASN A 200 16.59 9.30 -12.71
CA ASN A 200 15.29 8.79 -12.28
C ASN A 200 14.89 7.52 -13.06
N LEU A 201 14.74 6.38 -12.35
CA LEU A 201 14.32 5.09 -12.91
C LEU A 201 13.02 5.19 -13.73
N PHE A 202 12.19 6.18 -13.39
CA PHE A 202 10.92 6.46 -14.06
C PHE A 202 11.05 7.33 -15.31
N SER A 203 12.19 8.00 -15.56
CA SER A 203 12.28 9.00 -16.63
C SER A 203 12.82 8.49 -17.98
N THR A 204 13.51 7.35 -18.09
CA THR A 204 14.22 7.06 -19.36
C THR A 204 14.27 5.62 -19.87
N GLY A 205 13.57 4.63 -19.28
CA GLY A 205 13.28 3.44 -20.08
C GLY A 205 13.05 2.10 -19.41
N TRP A 206 12.94 1.99 -18.08
CA TRP A 206 12.52 0.71 -17.50
C TRP A 206 11.04 0.44 -17.82
N ALA A 207 10.12 1.32 -17.39
CA ALA A 207 8.69 1.18 -17.69
C ALA A 207 8.43 1.03 -19.21
N ALA A 208 9.04 1.90 -20.03
CA ALA A 208 8.91 1.84 -21.48
C ALA A 208 9.49 0.55 -22.13
N ARG A 209 10.45 -0.13 -21.49
CA ARG A 209 10.95 -1.45 -21.93
C ARG A 209 10.00 -2.58 -21.51
N VAL A 210 9.40 -2.49 -20.33
CA VAL A 210 8.52 -3.56 -19.84
C VAL A 210 7.19 -3.57 -20.58
N SER A 211 6.59 -2.39 -20.86
CA SER A 211 5.34 -2.32 -21.63
C SER A 211 5.44 -2.90 -23.05
N ARG A 212 6.65 -3.08 -23.60
CA ARG A 212 6.89 -3.71 -24.92
C ARG A 212 7.12 -5.22 -24.85
N ARG A 213 7.32 -5.81 -23.66
CA ARG A 213 7.74 -7.21 -23.50
C ARG A 213 6.68 -8.13 -22.93
N LEU A 214 5.64 -7.60 -22.29
CA LEU A 214 4.57 -8.45 -21.77
C LEU A 214 3.66 -8.86 -22.93
N PRO A 215 3.53 -10.17 -23.24
CA PRO A 215 2.54 -10.65 -24.18
C PRO A 215 1.16 -10.20 -23.69
N ASP A 216 0.34 -9.70 -24.61
CA ASP A 216 -1.06 -9.41 -24.32
C ASP A 216 -1.81 -10.75 -24.21
N ASP A 217 -1.63 -11.45 -23.09
CA ASP A 217 -2.29 -12.72 -22.77
C ASP A 217 -3.78 -12.51 -22.40
N ARG A 218 -4.36 -11.36 -22.74
CA ARG A 218 -5.79 -11.08 -22.60
C ARG A 218 -6.54 -11.61 -23.83
N ARG A 219 -6.69 -12.93 -23.93
CA ARG A 219 -7.69 -13.57 -24.81
C ARG A 219 -8.75 -14.27 -24.00
#